data_AF-A0A8S3D460-F1
#
_entry.id   AF-A0A8S3D460-F1
#
_cell.length_a   1.000
_cell.length_b   1.000
_cell.length_c   1.000
_cell.angle_alpha   90.00
_cell.angle_beta   90.00
_cell.angle_gamma   90.00
#
_symmetry.space_group_name_H-M   'P 1'
#
loop_
_entity.id
_entity.type
_entity.pdbx_description
1 polymer ?
#
loop_
_entity_poly.entity_id
_entity_poly.type
_entity_poly.pdbx_seq_one_letter_code
_entity_poly.pdbx_strand_id
1 'polypeptide(L)' 'TDNAGVLVLAATNIPWSLDTAIRRRFEQRIYIPLPGMNERAAMFKTHLGTNTFHTIKEHEWMQ' A
#
# COMPACT_ATOMS: atom_id res chain seq x y z
N THR A 1 21.15 8.60 -23.20
CA THR A 1 19.75 8.84 -22.80
C THR A 1 19.76 9.10 -21.32
N ASP A 2 19.78 10.36 -20.93
CA ASP A 2 19.83 10.78 -19.54
C ASP A 2 18.40 10.79 -18.99
N ASN A 3 18.06 9.83 -18.14
CA ASN A 3 16.77 9.74 -17.46
C ASN A 3 16.76 10.54 -16.14
N ALA A 4 17.71 11.46 -15.95
CA ALA A 4 17.76 12.31 -14.78
C ALA A 4 16.41 13.03 -14.55
N GLY A 5 15.85 12.85 -13.36
CA GLY A 5 14.58 13.48 -12.95
C GLY A 5 13.31 12.69 -13.26
N VAL A 6 13.39 11.49 -13.85
CA VAL A 6 12.22 10.64 -14.10
C VAL A 6 12.14 9.51 -13.07
N LEU A 7 11.05 9.47 -12.29
CA LEU A 7 10.72 8.34 -11.42
C LEU A 7 9.69 7.43 -12.10
N VAL A 8 10.01 6.14 -12.20
CA VAL A 8 9.09 5.12 -12.74
C VAL A 8 8.59 4.24 -11.59
N LEU A 9 7.26 4.15 -11.46
CA LEU A 9 6.57 3.27 -10.51
C LEU A 9 5.76 2.22 -11.27
N ALA A 10 5.69 1.01 -10.72
CA ALA A 10 4.89 -0.09 -11.26
C ALA A 10 4.37 -0.98 -10.11
N ALA A 11 3.23 -1.63 -10.32
CA ALA A 11 2.63 -2.57 -9.37
C ALA A 11 2.25 -3.87 -10.08
N THR A 12 2.40 -5.02 -9.41
CA THR A 12 2.01 -6.33 -9.93
C THR A 12 1.59 -7.27 -8.80
N ASN A 13 0.55 -8.07 -9.05
CA ASN A 13 0.15 -9.16 -8.16
C ASN A 13 0.90 -10.47 -8.44
N ILE A 14 1.71 -10.53 -9.52
CA ILE A 14 2.39 -11.74 -9.99
C ILE A 14 3.87 -11.44 -10.29
N PRO A 15 4.70 -11.11 -9.29
CA PRO A 15 6.08 -10.65 -9.50
C PRO A 15 7.02 -11.69 -10.11
N TRP A 16 6.73 -12.99 -9.95
CA TRP A 16 7.55 -14.08 -10.49
C TRP A 16 7.38 -14.29 -12.00
N SER A 17 6.28 -13.82 -12.59
CA SER A 17 6.01 -13.95 -14.03
C SER A 17 6.70 -12.86 -14.87
N LEU A 18 7.37 -11.90 -14.23
CA LEU A 18 8.01 -10.79 -14.93
C LEU A 18 9.36 -11.22 -15.53
N ASP A 19 9.59 -10.85 -16.79
CA ASP A 19 10.85 -11.13 -17.47
C ASP A 19 12.07 -10.57 -16.71
N THR A 20 13.17 -11.31 -16.77
CA THR A 20 14.41 -10.96 -16.07
C THR A 20 15.00 -9.62 -16.49
N ALA A 21 14.86 -9.20 -17.76
CA ALA A 21 15.34 -7.90 -18.21
C ALA A 21 14.53 -6.75 -17.59
N ILE A 22 13.21 -6.91 -17.45
CA ILE A 22 12.36 -5.94 -16.78
C ILE A 22 12.65 -5.92 -15.28
N ARG A 23 12.79 -7.09 -14.64
CA ARG A 23 13.17 -7.17 -13.22
C ARG A 23 14.49 -6.47 -12.90
N ARG A 24 15.45 -6.44 -13.83
CA ARG A 24 16.70 -5.68 -13.69
C ARG A 24 16.51 -4.18 -13.79
N ARG A 25 15.50 -3.69 -14.52
CA ARG A 25 15.17 -2.26 -14.62
C ARG A 25 14.40 -1.73 -13.40
N PHE A 26 13.76 -2.61 -12.64
CA PHE A 26 13.08 -2.29 -11.38
C PHE A 26 13.87 -2.86 -10.19
N GLU A 27 15.00 -2.22 -9.88
CA GLU A 27 15.91 -2.70 -8.84
C GLU A 27 15.29 -2.66 -7.44
N GLN A 28 14.66 -1.53 -7.11
CA GLN A 28 13.93 -1.33 -5.85
C GLN A 28 12.56 -2.02 -5.91
N ARG A 29 12.36 -3.01 -5.03
CA ARG A 29 11.13 -3.81 -4.95
C ARG A 29 10.62 -3.79 -3.52
N ILE A 30 9.41 -3.27 -3.34
CA ILE A 30 8.75 -3.17 -2.04
C ILE A 30 7.60 -4.20 -2.04
N TYR A 31 7.65 -5.13 -1.10
CA TYR A 31 6.54 -6.03 -0.84
C TYR A 31 5.49 -5.31 0.02
N ILE A 32 4.25 -5.32 -0.43
CA ILE A 32 3.11 -4.76 0.31
C ILE A 32 2.34 -5.93 0.95
N PRO A 33 2.51 -6.18 2.27
CA PRO A 33 1.76 -7.22 2.96
C PRO A 33 0.30 -6.81 3.20
N LEU A 34 -0.52 -7.77 3.65
CA LEU A 34 -1.83 -7.46 4.20
C LEU A 34 -1.68 -6.56 5.44
N PRO A 35 -2.62 -5.62 5.66
CA PRO A 35 -2.57 -4.72 6.81
C PRO A 35 -2.78 -5.51 8.11
N GLY A 36 -1.98 -5.19 9.11
CA GLY A 36 -2.15 -5.66 10.48
C GLY A 36 -3.33 -4.98 11.18
N MET A 37 -3.50 -5.28 12.47
CA MET A 37 -4.61 -4.75 13.25
C MET A 37 -4.60 -3.22 13.32
N ASN A 38 -3.43 -2.64 13.63
CA ASN A 38 -3.28 -1.18 13.76
C ASN A 38 -3.48 -0.46 12.42
N GLU A 39 -2.98 -1.03 11.31
CA GLU A 39 -3.15 -0.46 9.98
C GLU A 39 -4.61 -0.51 9.55
N ARG A 40 -5.32 -1.62 9.79
CA ARG A 40 -6.76 -1.71 9.52
C ARG A 40 -7.56 -0.70 10.34
N ALA A 41 -7.25 -0.57 11.64
CA ALA A 41 -7.89 0.42 12.50
C ALA A 41 -7.71 1.84 11.96
N ALA A 42 -6.49 2.20 11.54
CA ALA A 42 -6.21 3.47 10.90
C ALA A 42 -6.99 3.65 9.60
N MET A 43 -7.05 2.62 8.74
CA MET A 43 -7.84 2.66 7.51
C MET A 43 -9.32 2.93 7.82
N PHE A 44 -9.94 2.23 8.77
CA PHE A 44 -11.33 2.48 9.12
C PHE A 44 -11.55 3.88 9.68
N LYS A 45 -10.66 4.37 10.55
CA LYS A 45 -10.74 5.74 11.10
C LYS A 45 -10.68 6.79 9.99
N THR A 46 -9.81 6.60 9.00
CA THR A 46 -9.72 7.48 7.82
C THR A 46 -10.97 7.45 6.95
N HIS A 47 -11.54 6.26 6.69
CA HIS A 47 -12.67 6.13 5.75
C HIS A 47 -14.02 6.45 6.39
N LEU A 48 -14.19 6.20 7.69
CA LEU A 48 -15.41 6.58 8.41
C LEU A 48 -15.39 8.06 8.79
N GLY A 49 -14.22 8.59 9.17
CA GLY A 49 -14.00 10.02 9.42
C GLY A 49 -15.04 10.62 10.39
N THR A 50 -15.25 11.94 10.31
CA THR A 50 -16.29 12.64 11.10
C THR A 50 -17.62 12.77 10.36
N ASN A 51 -17.62 12.53 9.05
CA ASN A 51 -18.77 12.80 8.17
C ASN A 51 -19.65 11.57 7.93
N THR A 52 -19.22 10.40 8.39
CA THR A 52 -20.04 9.19 8.39
C THR A 52 -20.54 8.97 9.82
N PHE A 53 -21.86 9.00 10.02
CA PHE A 53 -22.44 8.64 11.31
C PHE A 53 -22.08 7.18 11.66
N HIS A 54 -21.39 7.00 12.78
CA HIS A 54 -21.05 5.69 13.31
C HIS A 54 -21.05 5.74 14.84
N THR A 55 -21.25 4.58 15.48
CA THR A 55 -21.29 4.46 16.94
C THR A 55 -20.00 3.92 17.54
N ILE A 56 -18.97 3.72 16.71
CA ILE A 56 -17.66 3.17 17.10
C ILE A 56 -16.96 4.14 18.07
N LYS A 57 -16.53 3.62 19.21
CA LYS A 57 -15.77 4.32 20.26
C LYS A 57 -14.27 4.06 20.11
N GLU A 58 -13.44 4.90 20.73
CA GLU A 58 -11.99 4.82 20.55
C GLU A 58 -11.38 3.46 20.94
N HIS A 59 -11.94 2.80 21.96
CA HIS A 59 -11.49 1.47 22.43
C HIS A 59 -11.95 0.31 21.54
N GLU A 60 -12.88 0.54 20.60
CA GLU A 60 -13.36 -0.47 19.67
C GLU A 60 -12.48 -0.57 18.40
N TRP A 61 -11.62 0.43 18.15
CA TRP A 61 -10.66 0.39 17.04
C TRP A 61 -9.56 -0.64 17.22
N MET A 62 -9.26 -1.03 18.46
CA MET A 62 -8.10 -1.84 18.82
C MET A 62 -8.49 -3.29 19.21
N GLN A 63 -9.67 -3.74 18.79
CA GLN A 63 -10.14 -5.12 18.99
C GLN A 63 -9.76 -6.04 17.82
#